data_AF-A0A653P4W6-F1
#
_entry.id   AF-A0A653P4W6-F1
#
_cell.length_a   1.000
_cell.length_b   1.000
_cell.length_c   1.000
_cell.angle_alpha   90.00
_cell.angle_beta   90.00
_cell.angle_gamma   90.00
#
_symmetry.space_group_name_H-M   'P 1'
#
loop_
_entity.id
_entity.type
_entity.pdbx_description
1 polymer ?
#
loop_
_entity_poly.entity_id
_entity_poly.type
_entity_poly.pdbx_seq_one_letter_code
_entity_poly.pdbx_strand_id
1 'polypeptide(L)'
;MARAAAPKPKYLVVENVLKCQTPNGELSLPLTVKFGTVRKLMGGEEKTQFEEFEFFMSKIFSAANNKALDELDTADAAEILTEYSQALAARMSVSMGKSVGSADSSENTEGQ
;
A
#
# COMPACT_ATOMS: atom_id res chain seq x y z
N MET A 1 -26.22 -14.82 -20.76
CA MET A 1 -26.19 -14.55 -19.31
C MET A 1 -25.10 -13.52 -19.06
N ALA A 2 -25.45 -12.29 -18.65
CA ALA A 2 -24.45 -11.28 -18.34
C ALA A 2 -23.68 -11.71 -17.09
N ARG A 3 -22.36 -11.90 -17.20
CA ARG A 3 -21.48 -12.06 -16.03
C ARG A 3 -21.64 -10.78 -15.20
N ALA A 4 -22.20 -10.89 -14.01
CA ALA A 4 -22.15 -9.79 -13.04
C ALA A 4 -20.68 -9.42 -12.86
N ALA A 5 -20.34 -8.17 -13.17
CA ALA A 5 -18.99 -7.66 -12.96
C ALA A 5 -18.66 -7.81 -11.48
N ALA A 6 -17.53 -8.45 -11.16
CA ALA A 6 -17.07 -8.56 -9.78
C ALA A 6 -16.99 -7.15 -9.16
N PRO A 7 -17.40 -6.98 -7.89
CA PRO A 7 -17.33 -5.68 -7.23
C PRO A 7 -15.90 -5.14 -7.32
N LYS A 8 -15.77 -3.84 -7.64
CA LYS A 8 -14.46 -3.19 -7.77
C LYS A 8 -13.70 -3.39 -6.45
N PRO A 9 -12.46 -3.89 -6.48
CA PRO A 9 -11.70 -4.12 -5.26
C PRO A 9 -11.48 -2.79 -4.53
N LYS A 10 -11.52 -2.84 -3.19
CA LYS A 10 -11.31 -1.66 -2.33
C LYS A 10 -9.91 -1.06 -2.52
N TYR A 11 -8.93 -1.93 -2.78
CA TYR A 11 -7.53 -1.58 -3.04
C TYR A 11 -7.05 -2.25 -4.33
N LEU A 12 -6.34 -1.50 -5.17
CA LEU A 12 -5.77 -2.02 -6.40
C LEU A 12 -4.42 -1.36 -6.68
N VAL A 13 -3.39 -2.17 -6.86
CA VAL A 13 -2.10 -1.68 -7.34
C VAL A 13 -2.15 -1.62 -8.86
N VAL A 14 -1.96 -0.42 -9.41
CA VAL A 14 -1.82 -0.20 -10.86
C VAL A 14 -0.45 0.40 -11.09
N GLU A 15 0.42 -0.35 -11.76
CA GLU A 15 1.83 0.00 -12.00
C GLU A 15 2.56 0.37 -10.69
N ASN A 16 2.71 1.67 -10.43
CA ASN A 16 3.44 2.24 -9.32
C ASN A 16 2.54 3.04 -8.37
N VAL A 17 1.23 2.81 -8.41
CA VAL A 17 0.24 3.56 -7.64
C VAL A 17 -0.71 2.59 -6.95
N LEU A 18 -0.92 2.79 -5.66
CA LEU A 18 -2.02 2.15 -4.94
C LEU A 18 -3.28 3.02 -5.11
N LYS A 19 -4.32 2.42 -5.69
CA LYS A 19 -5.65 3.00 -5.83
C LYS A 19 -6.51 2.52 -4.66
N CYS A 20 -7.05 3.45 -3.89
CA CYS A 20 -7.95 3.16 -2.77
C CYS A 20 -9.33 3.73 -3.08
N GLN A 21 -10.37 2.92 -2.96
CA GLN A 21 -11.75 3.42 -2.97
C GLN A 21 -12.10 3.91 -1.56
N THR A 22 -12.43 5.19 -1.43
CA THR A 22 -12.84 5.82 -0.18
C THR A 22 -14.27 6.36 -0.30
N PRO A 23 -14.94 6.68 0.82
CA PRO A 23 -16.26 7.33 0.79
C PRO A 23 -16.28 8.65 0.01
N ASN A 24 -15.13 9.34 -0.05
CA ASN A 24 -14.98 10.64 -0.69
C ASN A 24 -14.50 10.54 -2.16
N GLY A 25 -14.28 9.33 -2.68
CA GLY A 25 -13.84 9.08 -4.05
C GLY A 25 -12.63 8.16 -4.14
N GLU A 26 -11.88 8.25 -5.24
CA GLU A 26 -10.68 7.44 -5.44
C GLU A 26 -9.43 8.19 -4.98
N LEU A 27 -8.70 7.62 -4.02
CA LEU A 27 -7.38 8.11 -3.58
C LEU A 27 -6.28 7.35 -4.31
N SER A 28 -5.26 8.08 -4.79
CA SER A 28 -4.12 7.52 -5.53
C SER A 28 -2.81 7.79 -4.80
N LEU A 29 -2.22 6.75 -4.22
CA LEU A 29 -1.00 6.84 -3.43
C LEU A 29 0.21 6.32 -4.22
N PRO A 30 1.25 7.14 -4.45
CA PRO A 30 2.42 6.71 -5.21
C PRO A 30 3.25 5.70 -4.41
N LEU A 31 3.51 4.52 -4.98
CA LEU A 31 4.37 3.46 -4.43
C LEU A 31 5.85 3.66 -4.81
N THR A 32 6.25 4.90 -5.09
CA THR A 32 7.62 5.26 -5.46
C THR A 32 8.28 6.03 -4.34
N VAL A 33 9.32 5.44 -3.75
CA VAL A 33 10.09 6.10 -2.70
C VAL A 33 11.45 6.50 -3.26
N LYS A 34 11.76 7.79 -3.18
CA LYS A 34 13.08 8.30 -3.58
C LYS A 34 14.13 7.73 -2.63
N PHE A 35 15.25 7.24 -3.17
CA PHE A 35 16.34 6.67 -2.38
C PHE A 35 16.86 7.63 -1.30
N GLY A 36 16.86 8.94 -1.58
CA GLY A 36 17.22 9.96 -0.57
C GLY A 36 16.30 10.00 0.65
N THR A 37 15.03 9.61 0.52
CA THR A 37 14.09 9.47 1.63
C THR A 37 14.42 8.23 2.46
N VAL A 38 14.73 7.10 1.81
CA VAL A 38 15.15 5.87 2.49
C VAL A 38 16.45 6.08 3.28
N ARG A 39 17.43 6.75 2.70
CA ARG A 39 18.71 7.06 3.37
C ARG A 39 18.52 7.86 4.66
N LYS A 40 17.56 8.80 4.69
CA LYS A 40 17.27 9.61 5.88
C LYS A 40 16.59 8.80 6.98
N LEU A 41 15.86 7.75 6.60
CA LEU A 41 15.22 6.81 7.52
C LEU A 41 16.25 5.85 8.12
N MET A 42 17.17 5.35 7.30
CA MET A 42 18.24 4.43 7.76
C MET A 42 19.40 5.12 8.51
N GLY A 43 19.52 6.44 8.41
CA GLY A 43 20.64 7.21 8.97
C GLY A 43 20.26 8.21 10.07
N GLY A 44 19.04 8.12 10.61
CA GLY A 44 18.52 9.04 11.62
C GLY A 44 18.66 8.52 13.05
N GLU A 45 18.65 9.46 14.01
CA GLU A 45 18.58 9.21 15.47
C GLU A 45 17.41 8.29 15.84
N GLU A 46 17.47 7.65 17.02
CA GLU A 46 16.39 6.81 17.59
C GLU A 46 15.08 7.60 17.65
N LYS A 47 14.25 7.42 16.62
CA LYS A 47 12.87 7.92 16.57
C LYS A 47 11.93 6.81 16.97
N THR A 48 10.79 7.17 17.51
CA THR A 48 9.71 6.20 17.67
C THR A 48 9.23 5.76 16.27
N GLN A 49 8.77 4.51 16.15
CA GLN A 49 8.23 4.00 14.88
C GLN A 49 7.12 4.89 14.31
N PHE A 50 6.37 5.57 15.18
CA PHE A 50 5.32 6.50 14.80
C PHE A 50 5.87 7.78 14.16
N GLU A 51 6.93 8.38 14.73
CA GLU A 51 7.57 9.57 14.16
C GLU A 51 8.28 9.29 12.84
N GLU A 52 8.88 8.10 12.69
CA GLU A 52 9.44 7.66 11.42
C GLU A 52 8.36 7.52 10.36
N PHE A 53 7.21 6.96 10.75
CA PHE A 53 6.07 6.77 9.89
C PHE A 53 5.46 8.10 9.44
N GLU A 54 5.18 9.03 10.35
CA GLU A 54 4.69 10.39 10.02
C GLU A 54 5.67 11.13 9.12
N PHE A 55 6.97 11.06 9.43
CA PHE A 55 7.99 11.67 8.59
C PHE A 55 7.99 11.07 7.19
N PHE A 56 7.95 9.74 7.07
CA PHE A 56 7.94 9.02 5.81
C PHE A 56 6.74 9.43 4.95
N MET A 57 5.56 9.44 5.54
CA MET A 57 4.30 9.88 4.96
C MET A 57 4.39 11.31 4.42
N SER A 58 4.86 12.26 5.23
CA SER A 58 5.02 13.66 4.84
C SER A 58 5.96 13.89 3.66
N LYS A 59 6.89 12.96 3.41
CA LYS A 59 7.89 13.07 2.34
C LYS A 59 7.52 12.34 1.06
N ILE A 60 6.58 11.41 1.13
CA ILE A 60 6.19 10.57 0.00
C ILE A 60 4.87 11.03 -0.59
N PHE A 61 3.92 11.40 0.27
CA PHE A 61 2.60 11.82 -0.17
C PHE A 61 2.59 13.31 -0.50
N SER A 62 1.81 13.63 -1.53
CA SER A 62 1.50 15.03 -1.86
C SER A 62 0.67 15.64 -0.74
N ALA A 63 0.65 16.98 -0.66
CA ALA A 63 -0.22 17.68 0.29
C ALA A 63 -1.70 17.32 0.10
N ALA A 64 -2.13 17.07 -1.15
CA ALA A 64 -3.48 16.63 -1.46
C ALA A 64 -3.78 15.23 -0.90
N ASN A 65 -2.83 14.30 -1.01
CA ASN A 65 -3.00 12.95 -0.48
C ASN A 65 -3.03 12.93 1.06
N ASN A 66 -2.18 13.72 1.72
CA ASN A 66 -2.21 13.84 3.18
C ASN A 66 -3.54 14.42 3.63
N LYS A 67 -3.99 15.52 3.00
CA LYS A 67 -5.29 16.11 3.31
C LYS A 67 -6.44 15.11 3.11
N ALA A 68 -6.41 14.34 2.02
CA ALA A 68 -7.43 13.33 1.76
C ALA A 68 -7.43 12.19 2.78
N LEU A 69 -6.28 11.85 3.39
CA LEU A 69 -6.20 10.87 4.48
C LEU A 69 -6.68 11.47 5.80
N ASP A 70 -6.36 12.73 6.08
CA ASP A 70 -6.80 13.43 7.30
C ASP A 70 -8.32 13.67 7.35
N GLU A 71 -8.98 13.72 6.18
CA GLU A 71 -10.43 13.86 6.04
C GLU A 71 -11.19 12.52 6.21
N LEU A 72 -10.49 11.39 6.34
CA LEU A 72 -11.10 10.08 6.56
C LEU A 72 -11.26 9.76 8.04
N ASP A 73 -12.13 8.80 8.34
CA ASP A 73 -12.14 8.19 9.66
C ASP A 73 -10.79 7.51 9.95
N THR A 74 -10.37 7.53 11.21
CA THR A 74 -9.10 6.95 11.66
C THR A 74 -8.95 5.49 11.25
N ALA A 75 -10.03 4.70 11.26
CA ALA A 75 -10.00 3.29 10.86
C ALA A 75 -9.74 3.13 9.35
N ASP A 76 -10.43 3.91 8.52
CA ASP A 76 -10.25 3.89 7.06
C ASP A 76 -8.85 4.35 6.65
N ALA A 77 -8.36 5.43 7.30
CA ALA A 77 -7.00 5.92 7.09
C ALA A 77 -5.96 4.85 7.48
N ALA A 78 -6.11 4.22 8.64
CA ALA A 78 -5.21 3.16 9.10
C ALA A 78 -5.20 1.93 8.17
N GLU A 79 -6.36 1.53 7.64
CA GLU A 79 -6.47 0.44 6.67
C GLU A 79 -5.74 0.78 5.35
N ILE A 80 -5.98 1.98 4.80
CA ILE A 80 -5.28 2.46 3.61
C ILE A 80 -3.75 2.46 3.81
N LEU A 81 -3.30 2.89 4.99
CA LEU A 81 -1.88 2.95 5.33
C LEU A 81 -1.24 1.57 5.46
N THR A 82 -1.99 0.61 5.99
CA THR A 82 -1.59 -0.78 6.10
C THR A 82 -1.41 -1.39 4.69
N GLU A 83 -2.40 -1.22 3.83
CA GLU A 83 -2.36 -1.67 2.43
C GLU A 83 -1.22 -1.01 1.64
N TYR A 84 -1.00 0.29 1.85
CA TYR A 84 0.13 1.00 1.27
C TYR A 84 1.48 0.40 1.68
N SER A 85 1.64 0.12 2.98
CA SER A 85 2.87 -0.45 3.52
C SER A 85 3.14 -1.85 2.97
N GLN A 86 2.09 -2.68 2.85
CA GLN A 86 2.19 -4.02 2.25
C GLN A 86 2.54 -3.95 0.76
N ALA A 87 1.86 -3.11 -0.01
CA ALA A 87 2.12 -2.94 -1.44
C ALA A 87 3.55 -2.44 -1.69
N LEU A 88 4.03 -1.51 -0.87
CA LEU A 88 5.40 -1.03 -0.93
C LEU A 88 6.43 -2.11 -0.56
N ALA A 89 6.19 -2.86 0.52
CA ALA A 89 7.06 -3.94 0.96
C ALA A 89 7.14 -5.08 -0.08
N ALA A 90 6.01 -5.44 -0.70
CA ALA A 90 5.96 -6.43 -1.78
C ALA A 90 6.82 -5.97 -2.96
N ARG A 91 6.72 -4.71 -3.36
CA ARG A 91 7.54 -4.14 -4.43
C ARG A 91 9.03 -4.13 -4.09
N MET A 92 9.39 -3.75 -2.87
CA MET A 92 10.79 -3.78 -2.42
C MET A 92 11.34 -5.21 -2.38
N SER A 93 10.52 -6.18 -1.95
CA SER A 93 10.90 -7.60 -1.90
C SER A 93 11.10 -8.20 -3.29
N VAL A 94 10.19 -7.90 -4.23
CA VAL A 94 10.31 -8.28 -5.65
C VAL A 94 11.57 -7.66 -6.27
N SER A 95 11.85 -6.38 -5.97
CA SER A 95 13.08 -5.71 -6.44
C SER A 95 14.36 -6.28 -5.83
N MET A 96 14.29 -6.94 -4.66
CA MET A 96 15.42 -7.62 -4.02
C MET A 96 15.54 -9.10 -4.41
N GLY A 97 14.73 -9.59 -5.36
CA GLY A 97 14.77 -10.97 -5.83
C GLY A 97 14.24 -12.00 -4.82
N LYS A 98 13.53 -11.57 -3.77
CA LYS A 98 12.82 -12.49 -2.88
C LYS A 98 11.47 -12.82 -3.50
N SER A 99 11.35 -13.99 -4.11
CA SER A 99 10.09 -14.53 -4.59
C SER A 99 9.07 -14.53 -3.45
N VAL A 100 8.01 -13.73 -3.59
CA VAL A 100 6.78 -13.93 -2.82
C VAL A 100 6.22 -15.28 -3.26
N GLY A 101 6.18 -16.23 -2.33
CA GLY A 101 5.72 -17.59 -2.59
C GLY A 101 4.37 -17.55 -3.29
N SER A 102 4.28 -18.20 -4.45
CA SER A 102 3.00 -18.51 -5.06
C SER A 102 2.23 -19.31 -4.02
N ALA A 103 1.08 -18.80 -3.57
CA ALA A 103 0.10 -19.62 -2.91
C ALA A 103 -0.31 -20.67 -3.93
N ASP A 104 0.32 -21.83 -3.85
CA ASP A 104 -0.07 -23.06 -4.51
C ASP A 104 -1.52 -23.30 -4.06
N SER A 105 -2.47 -22.94 -4.94
CA SER A 105 -3.85 -23.36 -4.80
C SER A 105 -3.83 -24.84 -5.15
N SER A 106 -3.45 -25.66 -4.17
CA SER A 106 -3.56 -27.10 -4.25
C SER A 106 -5.03 -27.45 -4.42
N GLU A 107 -5.41 -27.68 -5.67
CA GLU A 107 -6.69 -28.23 -6.09
C GLU A 107 -6.86 -29.59 -5.40
N ASN A 108 -7.73 -29.65 -4.38
CA ASN A 108 -8.10 -30.88 -3.70
C ASN A 108 -8.96 -31.71 -4.67
N THR A 109 -8.31 -32.55 -5.48
CA THR A 109 -9.01 -33.55 -6.29
C THR A 109 -9.30 -34.75 -5.39
N GLU A 110 -10.43 -34.70 -4.69
CA GLU A 110 -11.11 -35.92 -4.22
C GLU A 110 -11.75 -36.60 -5.44
N GLY A 111 -11.26 -37.79 -5.79
CA GLY A 111 -11.91 -38.63 -6.79
C GLY A 111 -11.07 -39.79 -7.31
N GLN A 112 -10.91 -40.84 -6.50
CA GLN A 112 -11.27 -42.24 -6.81
C GLN A 112 -10.68 -43.23 -5.80
#